data_AF-A0A957RG72-F1
#
_entry.id   AF-A0A957RG72-F1
#
_cell.length_a   1.000
_cell.length_b   1.000
_cell.length_c   1.000
_cell.angle_alpha   90.00
_cell.angle_beta   90.00
_cell.angle_gamma   90.00
#
_symmetry.space_group_name_H-M   'P 1'
#
loop_
_entity.id
_entity.type
_entity.pdbx_description
1 polymer ?
#
loop_
_entity_poly.entity_id
_entity_poly.type
_entity_poly.pdbx_seq_one_letter_code
_entity_poly.pdbx_strand_id
1 'polypeptide(L)'
;MNETPPRQHKPAEAGLARFVREVAGLARSAAPGDEGTRRFIREMGERYAYIRLGDMTQPLRFLRQMAGAPPVEFGVSGFRPAVVDDANPARHYTAFVWTGYWLPLPLAILALYAWEAAGYFRYGFHWSRTDMHNGRIGLRHGRAVRRDGPAVLPRLIIRDLADPNVVDEAELLAEVKASVA
;
A
#
# COMPACT_ATOMS: atom_id res chain seq x y z
N MET A 1 -35.89 -11.18 33.09
CA MET A 1 -35.57 -10.64 31.76
C MET A 1 -34.06 -10.73 31.61
N ASN A 2 -33.56 -11.64 30.79
CA ASN A 2 -32.12 -11.77 30.53
C ASN A 2 -31.77 -10.81 29.40
N GLU A 3 -31.13 -9.70 29.73
CA GLU A 3 -30.50 -8.84 28.74
C GLU A 3 -29.41 -9.65 28.05
N THR A 4 -29.65 -10.01 26.79
CA THR A 4 -28.60 -10.58 25.93
C THR A 4 -27.58 -9.47 25.73
N PRO A 5 -26.31 -9.62 26.17
CA PRO A 5 -25.32 -8.59 25.97
C PRO A 5 -25.23 -8.28 24.46
N PRO A 6 -25.09 -7.01 24.08
CA PRO A 6 -24.99 -6.64 22.68
C PRO A 6 -23.84 -7.47 22.08
N ARG A 7 -24.14 -8.21 21.01
CA ARG A 7 -23.11 -8.88 20.22
C ARG A 7 -22.09 -7.80 19.89
N GLN A 8 -20.90 -7.89 20.47
CA GLN A 8 -19.75 -7.15 19.99
C GLN A 8 -19.58 -7.58 18.54
N HIS A 9 -20.10 -6.78 17.62
CA HIS A 9 -19.76 -6.90 16.22
C HIS A 9 -18.25 -6.75 16.21
N LYS A 10 -17.52 -7.87 16.05
CA LYS A 10 -16.16 -7.80 15.54
C LYS A 10 -16.28 -6.94 14.28
N PRO A 11 -15.76 -5.71 14.27
CA PRO A 11 -15.84 -4.89 13.07
C PRO A 11 -15.27 -5.76 11.95
N ALA A 12 -16.00 -5.84 10.82
CA ALA A 12 -15.48 -6.48 9.62
C ALA A 12 -14.02 -6.02 9.46
N GLU A 13 -13.10 -6.98 9.40
CA GLU A 13 -11.66 -6.72 9.52
C GLU A 13 -11.29 -5.48 8.72
N ALA A 14 -10.75 -4.48 9.41
CA ALA A 14 -10.43 -3.22 8.77
C ALA A 14 -9.53 -3.47 7.56
N GLY A 15 -9.82 -2.83 6.43
CA GLY A 15 -9.09 -2.99 5.18
C GLY A 15 -7.58 -2.89 5.35
N LEU A 16 -7.14 -1.91 6.16
CA LEU A 16 -5.73 -1.76 6.52
C LEU A 16 -5.17 -2.96 7.27
N ALA A 17 -5.88 -3.52 8.26
CA ALA A 17 -5.40 -4.66 9.04
C ALA A 17 -5.16 -5.87 8.12
N ARG A 18 -6.11 -6.14 7.22
CA ARG A 18 -5.95 -7.18 6.19
C ARG A 18 -4.75 -6.91 5.29
N PHE A 19 -4.61 -5.67 4.80
CA PHE A 19 -3.48 -5.26 3.96
C PHE A 19 -2.13 -5.49 4.66
N VAL A 20 -2.02 -5.07 5.92
CA VAL A 20 -0.81 -5.25 6.75
C VAL A 20 -0.46 -6.73 6.91
N ARG A 21 -1.45 -7.60 7.19
CA ARG A 21 -1.23 -9.04 7.34
C ARG A 21 -0.77 -9.68 6.03
N GLU A 22 -1.40 -9.35 4.92
CA GLU A 22 -0.99 -9.87 3.60
C GLU A 22 0.43 -9.41 3.23
N VAL A 23 0.78 -8.14 3.49
CA VAL A 23 2.15 -7.63 3.28
C VAL A 23 3.15 -8.31 4.22
N ALA A 24 2.79 -8.55 5.49
CA ALA A 24 3.65 -9.26 6.44
C ALA A 24 3.87 -10.72 6.02
N GLY A 25 2.85 -11.40 5.51
CA GLY A 25 2.95 -12.75 4.94
C GLY A 25 3.90 -12.79 3.74
N LEU A 26 3.74 -11.87 2.80
CA LEU A 26 4.66 -11.74 1.66
C LEU A 26 6.10 -11.47 2.10
N ALA A 27 6.30 -10.52 3.01
CA ALA A 27 7.63 -10.15 3.51
C ALA A 27 8.34 -11.33 4.19
N ARG A 28 7.60 -12.17 4.93
CA ARG A 28 8.13 -13.39 5.57
C ARG A 28 8.55 -14.45 4.55
N SER A 29 7.79 -14.61 3.47
CA SER A 29 8.09 -15.57 2.41
C SER A 29 9.25 -15.15 1.49
N ALA A 30 9.70 -13.90 1.60
CA ALA A 30 10.78 -13.38 0.78
C ALA A 30 12.12 -14.01 1.20
N ALA A 31 12.86 -14.56 0.24
CA ALA A 31 14.21 -15.03 0.48
C ALA A 31 15.09 -13.87 1.02
N PRO A 32 16.09 -14.17 1.88
CA PRO A 32 17.01 -13.14 2.35
C PRO A 32 17.83 -12.56 1.18
N GLY A 33 18.19 -11.28 1.30
CA GLY A 33 19.03 -10.57 0.33
C GLY A 33 18.26 -9.81 -0.76
N ASP A 34 19.03 -9.23 -1.69
CA ASP A 34 18.52 -8.30 -2.69
C ASP A 34 17.50 -8.93 -3.64
N GLU A 35 17.74 -10.15 -4.11
CA GLU A 35 16.84 -10.81 -5.07
C GLU A 35 15.48 -11.13 -4.45
N GLY A 36 15.47 -11.60 -3.20
CA GLY A 36 14.21 -11.82 -2.48
C GLY A 36 13.44 -10.53 -2.23
N THR A 37 14.16 -9.43 -1.94
CA THR A 37 13.56 -8.09 -1.81
C THR A 37 12.96 -7.60 -3.14
N ARG A 38 13.66 -7.80 -4.26
CA ARG A 38 13.16 -7.45 -5.60
C ARG A 38 11.92 -8.28 -5.97
N ARG A 39 11.94 -9.58 -5.66
CA ARG A 39 10.78 -10.46 -5.86
C ARG A 39 9.59 -10.00 -5.04
N PHE A 40 9.79 -9.69 -3.76
CA PHE A 40 8.76 -9.13 -2.88
C PHE A 40 8.12 -7.86 -3.46
N ILE A 41 8.93 -6.88 -3.90
CA ILE A 41 8.40 -5.64 -4.48
C ILE A 41 7.63 -5.89 -5.77
N ARG A 42 8.13 -6.77 -6.65
CA ARG A 42 7.41 -7.16 -7.88
C ARG A 42 6.05 -7.77 -7.56
N GLU A 43 6.02 -8.75 -6.66
CA GLU A 43 4.80 -9.44 -6.27
C GLU A 43 3.78 -8.51 -5.61
N MET A 44 4.25 -7.62 -4.73
CA MET A 44 3.40 -6.59 -4.12
C MET A 44 2.82 -5.64 -5.18
N GLY A 45 3.65 -5.17 -6.12
CA GLY A 45 3.21 -4.34 -7.24
C GLY A 45 2.17 -5.03 -8.12
N GLU A 46 2.37 -6.30 -8.45
CA GLU A 46 1.43 -7.09 -9.25
C GLU A 46 0.09 -7.32 -8.55
N ARG A 47 0.11 -7.67 -7.25
CA ARG A 47 -1.09 -8.03 -6.49
C ARG A 47 -1.94 -6.82 -6.09
N TYR A 48 -1.30 -5.74 -5.63
CA TYR A 48 -2.04 -4.64 -5.01
C TYR A 48 -2.06 -3.38 -5.86
N ALA A 49 -1.07 -3.17 -6.73
CA ALA A 49 -1.02 -2.01 -7.63
C ALA A 49 -1.33 -2.35 -9.09
N TYR A 50 -1.52 -3.64 -9.41
CA TYR A 50 -1.64 -4.15 -10.76
C TYR A 50 -0.49 -3.69 -11.67
N ILE A 51 0.77 -3.73 -11.20
CA ILE A 51 1.95 -3.39 -12.00
C ILE A 51 2.51 -4.67 -12.60
N ARG A 52 2.31 -4.92 -13.90
CA ARG A 52 2.93 -6.05 -14.62
C ARG A 52 4.09 -5.56 -15.48
N LEU A 53 5.30 -5.98 -15.15
CA LEU A 53 6.51 -5.58 -15.87
C LEU A 53 6.47 -5.97 -17.37
N GLY A 54 5.86 -7.10 -17.71
CA GLY A 54 5.74 -7.54 -19.11
C GLY A 54 4.97 -6.54 -19.99
N ASP A 55 4.02 -5.82 -19.41
CA ASP A 55 3.19 -4.85 -20.13
C ASP A 55 3.90 -3.49 -20.33
N MET A 56 5.07 -3.26 -19.71
CA MET A 56 5.85 -2.02 -19.92
C MET A 56 6.32 -1.84 -21.37
N THR A 57 6.44 -2.94 -22.13
CA THR A 57 6.76 -2.90 -23.57
C THR A 57 5.55 -2.49 -24.43
N GLN A 58 4.35 -2.46 -23.85
CA GLN A 58 3.08 -2.10 -24.50
C GLN A 58 2.44 -0.93 -23.74
N PRO A 59 2.91 0.32 -23.93
CA PRO A 59 2.59 1.45 -23.05
C PRO A 59 1.08 1.72 -22.92
N LEU A 60 0.31 1.55 -24.00
CA LEU A 60 -1.16 1.73 -23.94
C LEU A 60 -1.84 0.67 -23.06
N ARG A 61 -1.34 -0.57 -23.08
CA ARG A 61 -1.86 -1.65 -22.24
C ARG A 61 -1.48 -1.41 -20.78
N PHE A 62 -0.23 -1.00 -20.54
CA PHE A 62 0.23 -0.61 -19.22
C PHE A 62 -0.61 0.55 -18.64
N LEU A 63 -0.90 1.58 -19.42
CA LEU A 63 -1.75 2.70 -18.98
C LEU A 63 -3.18 2.26 -18.67
N ARG A 64 -3.77 1.37 -19.48
CA ARG A 64 -5.10 0.81 -19.21
C ARG A 64 -5.12 -0.03 -17.94
N GLN A 65 -4.08 -0.82 -17.73
CA GLN A 65 -3.92 -1.64 -16.54
C GLN A 65 -3.77 -0.78 -15.28
N MET A 66 -2.94 0.25 -15.37
CA MET A 66 -2.75 1.23 -14.30
C MET A 66 -4.04 2.00 -13.99
N ALA A 67 -5.01 2.07 -14.91
CA ALA A 67 -6.34 2.65 -14.65
C ALA A 67 -7.37 1.64 -14.12
N GLY A 68 -7.04 0.34 -14.08
CA GLY A 68 -7.93 -0.73 -13.65
C GLY A 68 -7.89 -1.01 -12.16
N ALA A 69 -8.86 -1.81 -11.71
CA ALA A 69 -8.89 -2.40 -10.38
C ALA A 69 -7.76 -3.44 -10.22
N PRO A 70 -7.06 -3.46 -9.08
CA PRO A 70 -6.04 -4.47 -8.83
C PRO A 70 -6.68 -5.83 -8.48
N PRO A 71 -5.92 -6.94 -8.58
CA PRO A 71 -6.42 -8.26 -8.23
C PRO A 71 -6.97 -8.39 -6.80
N VAL A 72 -6.41 -7.62 -5.85
CA VAL A 72 -6.83 -7.61 -4.46
C VAL A 72 -7.15 -6.19 -4.02
N GLU A 73 -8.35 -5.99 -3.50
CA GLU A 73 -8.81 -4.73 -2.93
C GLU A 73 -9.07 -4.88 -1.44
N PHE A 74 -8.69 -3.86 -0.67
CA PHE A 74 -8.81 -3.86 0.79
C PHE A 74 -9.89 -2.89 1.28
N GLY A 75 -10.37 -1.98 0.42
CA GLY A 75 -11.23 -0.87 0.81
C GLY A 75 -10.50 0.16 1.68
N VAL A 76 -11.26 1.11 2.23
CA VAL A 76 -10.73 2.27 2.98
C VAL A 76 -10.68 2.08 4.50
N SER A 77 -11.34 1.05 5.02
CA SER A 77 -11.51 0.88 6.48
C SER A 77 -10.16 0.75 7.20
N GLY A 78 -10.00 1.47 8.30
CA GLY A 78 -8.79 1.50 9.13
C GLY A 78 -7.65 2.38 8.60
N PHE A 79 -7.76 2.89 7.37
CA PHE A 79 -6.81 3.87 6.88
C PHE A 79 -7.12 5.27 7.43
N ARG A 80 -6.06 6.02 7.75
CA ARG A 80 -6.16 7.40 8.24
C ARG A 80 -6.81 8.31 7.18
N PRO A 81 -7.90 9.03 7.49
CA PRO A 81 -8.59 9.89 6.52
C PRO A 81 -7.69 10.97 5.89
N ALA A 82 -6.68 11.43 6.61
CA ALA A 82 -5.72 12.42 6.11
C ALA A 82 -4.77 11.89 5.01
N VAL A 83 -4.75 10.57 4.76
CA VAL A 83 -3.88 9.92 3.77
C VAL A 83 -4.66 9.13 2.73
N VAL A 84 -6.01 9.13 2.76
CA VAL A 84 -6.85 8.38 1.81
C VAL A 84 -8.07 9.17 1.35
N ASP A 85 -8.29 9.19 0.04
CA ASP A 85 -9.50 9.70 -0.62
C ASP A 85 -9.95 8.84 -1.81
N ASP A 86 -9.18 7.79 -2.15
CA ASP A 86 -9.56 6.73 -3.10
C ASP A 86 -10.35 5.60 -2.41
N ALA A 87 -11.15 4.86 -3.18
CA ALA A 87 -11.85 3.65 -2.74
C ALA A 87 -10.90 2.48 -2.43
N ASN A 88 -9.67 2.47 -2.98
CA ASN A 88 -8.67 1.45 -2.70
C ASN A 88 -7.27 2.05 -2.42
N PRO A 89 -7.06 2.62 -1.23
CA PRO A 89 -5.83 3.35 -0.91
C PRO A 89 -4.56 2.49 -0.94
N ALA A 90 -4.70 1.19 -0.68
CA ALA A 90 -3.60 0.24 -0.75
C ALA A 90 -2.99 0.17 -2.16
N ARG A 91 -3.79 0.36 -3.21
CA ARG A 91 -3.33 0.38 -4.61
C ARG A 91 -2.37 1.53 -4.87
N HIS A 92 -2.83 2.75 -4.58
CA HIS A 92 -2.05 3.97 -4.78
C HIS A 92 -0.77 3.95 -3.95
N TYR A 93 -0.89 3.61 -2.66
CA TYR A 93 0.25 3.43 -1.76
C TYR A 93 1.27 2.44 -2.33
N THR A 94 0.83 1.25 -2.74
CA THR A 94 1.70 0.20 -3.27
C THR A 94 2.43 0.65 -4.53
N ALA A 95 1.76 1.38 -5.43
CA ALA A 95 2.40 1.90 -6.64
C ALA A 95 3.58 2.82 -6.33
N PHE A 96 3.46 3.63 -5.26
CA PHE A 96 4.56 4.50 -4.83
C PHE A 96 5.62 3.80 -3.99
N VAL A 97 5.28 2.75 -3.22
CA VAL A 97 6.32 1.87 -2.64
C VAL A 97 7.15 1.23 -3.74
N TRP A 98 6.50 0.71 -4.79
CA TRP A 98 7.17 0.13 -5.95
C TRP A 98 8.07 1.16 -6.63
N THR A 99 7.54 2.36 -6.91
CA THR A 99 8.28 3.46 -7.55
C THR A 99 9.48 3.90 -6.72
N GLY A 100 9.30 4.10 -5.40
CA GLY A 100 10.36 4.52 -4.49
C GLY A 100 11.45 3.48 -4.26
N TYR A 101 11.14 2.21 -4.49
CA TYR A 101 12.13 1.13 -4.46
C TYR A 101 13.05 1.18 -5.69
N TRP A 102 12.48 1.25 -6.90
CA TRP A 102 13.24 1.15 -8.14
C TRP A 102 13.95 2.45 -8.53
N LEU A 103 13.30 3.60 -8.33
CA LEU A 103 13.79 4.88 -8.82
C LEU A 103 14.61 5.64 -7.77
N PRO A 104 15.63 6.41 -8.19
CA PRO A 104 16.22 7.43 -7.33
C PRO A 104 15.19 8.51 -6.99
N LEU A 105 15.34 9.16 -5.83
CA LEU A 105 14.32 10.05 -5.27
C LEU A 105 13.84 11.16 -6.23
N PRO A 106 14.72 11.86 -6.98
CA PRO A 106 14.24 12.88 -7.92
C PRO A 106 13.30 12.31 -8.98
N LEU A 107 13.64 11.15 -9.56
CA LEU A 107 12.80 10.49 -10.56
C LEU A 107 11.51 9.94 -9.96
N ALA A 108 11.57 9.43 -8.72
CA ALA A 108 10.39 8.96 -8.01
C ALA A 108 9.40 10.09 -7.71
N ILE A 109 9.90 11.27 -7.33
CA ILE A 109 9.09 12.48 -7.14
C ILE A 109 8.50 12.94 -8.48
N LEU A 110 9.28 12.97 -9.55
CA LEU A 110 8.77 13.32 -10.87
C LEU A 110 7.67 12.35 -11.33
N ALA A 111 7.84 11.06 -11.09
CA ALA A 111 6.82 10.05 -11.40
C ALA A 111 5.53 10.30 -10.61
N LEU A 112 5.61 10.66 -9.33
CA LEU A 112 4.45 11.06 -8.52
C LEU A 112 3.73 12.28 -9.12
N TYR A 113 4.44 13.35 -9.45
CA TYR A 113 3.82 14.53 -10.07
C TYR A 113 3.23 14.23 -11.45
N ALA A 114 3.89 13.41 -12.26
CA ALA A 114 3.40 13.01 -13.58
C ALA A 114 2.13 12.17 -13.48
N TRP A 115 2.06 11.27 -12.49
CA TRP A 115 0.88 10.46 -12.21
C TRP A 115 -0.32 11.33 -11.81
N GLU A 116 -0.13 12.26 -10.87
CA GLU A 116 -1.18 13.20 -10.49
C GLU A 116 -1.60 14.13 -11.63
N ALA A 117 -0.65 14.61 -12.44
CA ALA A 117 -0.98 15.41 -13.61
C ALA A 117 -1.83 14.61 -14.61
N ALA A 118 -1.49 13.34 -14.87
CA ALA A 118 -2.29 12.46 -15.72
C ALA A 118 -3.69 12.22 -15.13
N GLY A 119 -3.79 12.00 -13.82
CA GLY A 119 -5.07 11.89 -13.10
C GLY A 119 -5.91 13.16 -13.19
N TYR A 120 -5.27 14.31 -13.00
CA TYR A 120 -5.89 15.64 -13.11
C TYR A 120 -6.54 15.85 -14.47
N PHE A 121 -5.84 15.57 -15.57
CA PHE A 121 -6.43 15.69 -16.92
C PHE A 121 -7.53 14.64 -17.18
N ARG A 122 -7.41 13.45 -16.59
CA ARG A 122 -8.33 12.32 -16.81
C ARG A 122 -9.64 12.43 -16.02
N TYR A 123 -9.59 12.92 -14.78
CA TYR A 123 -10.71 12.91 -13.83
C TYR A 123 -11.31 14.30 -13.60
N GLY A 124 -11.14 15.23 -14.55
CA GLY A 124 -11.87 16.51 -14.55
C GLY A 124 -11.22 17.60 -13.72
N PHE A 125 -9.89 17.74 -13.81
CA PHE A 125 -9.12 18.83 -13.21
C PHE A 125 -9.15 18.85 -11.67
N HIS A 126 -9.22 17.67 -11.04
CA HIS A 126 -9.09 17.52 -9.60
C HIS A 126 -7.67 17.09 -9.22
N TRP A 127 -7.03 17.84 -8.33
CA TRP A 127 -5.70 17.52 -7.80
C TRP A 127 -5.84 17.09 -6.34
N SER A 128 -5.56 15.82 -6.04
CA SER A 128 -5.66 15.35 -4.66
C SER A 128 -4.37 15.63 -3.88
N ARG A 129 -4.49 16.43 -2.83
CA ARG A 129 -3.40 16.60 -1.85
C ARG A 129 -3.18 15.33 -1.03
N THR A 130 -4.24 14.55 -0.84
CA THR A 130 -4.25 13.32 -0.06
C THR A 130 -3.49 12.22 -0.79
N ASP A 131 -3.75 12.04 -2.09
CA ASP A 131 -2.99 11.13 -2.96
C ASP A 131 -1.51 11.51 -3.05
N MET A 132 -1.20 12.80 -3.14
CA MET A 132 0.19 13.28 -3.08
C MET A 132 0.87 12.93 -1.76
N HIS A 133 0.15 13.04 -0.64
CA HIS A 133 0.69 12.73 0.67
C HIS A 133 0.91 11.22 0.84
N ASN A 134 -0.08 10.41 0.46
CA ASN A 134 0.02 8.95 0.44
C ASN A 134 1.17 8.48 -0.45
N GLY A 135 1.29 9.04 -1.66
CA GLY A 135 2.37 8.74 -2.58
C GLY A 135 3.74 9.04 -2.00
N ARG A 136 3.92 10.18 -1.33
CA ARG A 136 5.19 10.49 -0.64
C ARG A 136 5.54 9.49 0.47
N ILE A 137 4.53 9.03 1.23
CA ILE A 137 4.73 7.97 2.23
C ILE A 137 5.20 6.69 1.54
N GLY A 138 4.51 6.28 0.46
CA GLY A 138 4.90 5.13 -0.37
C GLY A 138 6.34 5.23 -0.88
N LEU A 139 6.73 6.36 -1.47
CA LEU A 139 8.10 6.58 -1.97
C LEU A 139 9.15 6.40 -0.87
N ARG A 140 8.90 6.97 0.32
CA ARG A 140 9.79 6.84 1.48
C ARG A 140 9.89 5.39 1.93
N HIS A 141 8.78 4.66 1.94
CA HIS A 141 8.74 3.26 2.37
C HIS A 141 9.43 2.34 1.35
N GLY A 142 9.27 2.57 0.06
CA GLY A 142 10.02 1.86 -0.99
C GLY A 142 11.53 1.99 -0.81
N ARG A 143 12.01 3.19 -0.48
CA ARG A 143 13.43 3.43 -0.16
C ARG A 143 13.87 2.71 1.12
N ALA A 144 13.03 2.70 2.15
CA ALA A 144 13.31 1.97 3.38
C ALA A 144 13.41 0.46 3.11
N VAL A 145 12.49 -0.12 2.33
CA VAL A 145 12.55 -1.54 1.92
C VAL A 145 13.80 -1.84 1.10
N ARG A 146 14.22 -0.92 0.22
CA ARG A 146 15.48 -1.09 -0.53
C ARG A 146 16.70 -1.17 0.39
N ARG A 147 16.71 -0.44 1.50
CA ARG A 147 17.84 -0.37 2.43
C ARG A 147 17.80 -1.50 3.47
N ASP A 148 16.61 -1.76 4.01
CA ASP A 148 16.41 -2.54 5.23
C ASP A 148 15.67 -3.87 4.98
N GLY A 149 15.29 -4.15 3.74
CA GLY A 149 14.58 -5.36 3.32
C GLY A 149 13.05 -5.32 3.54
N PRO A 150 12.30 -6.37 3.16
CA PRO A 150 10.84 -6.39 3.19
C PRO A 150 10.22 -6.28 4.58
N ALA A 151 10.91 -6.80 5.60
CA ALA A 151 10.38 -6.94 6.96
C ALA A 151 10.04 -5.60 7.64
N VAL A 152 10.60 -4.47 7.16
CA VAL A 152 10.26 -3.15 7.72
C VAL A 152 8.90 -2.65 7.27
N LEU A 153 8.40 -3.10 6.12
CA LEU A 153 7.23 -2.49 5.47
C LEU A 153 5.94 -2.58 6.29
N PRO A 154 5.57 -3.73 6.89
CA PRO A 154 4.33 -3.83 7.67
C PRO A 154 4.28 -2.81 8.82
N ARG A 155 5.39 -2.62 9.53
CA ARG A 155 5.48 -1.64 10.64
C ARG A 155 5.34 -0.20 10.14
N LEU A 156 5.95 0.12 9.01
CA LEU A 156 5.85 1.44 8.39
C LEU A 156 4.42 1.74 7.93
N ILE A 157 3.73 0.73 7.37
CA ILE A 157 2.31 0.83 7.00
C ILE A 157 1.46 1.16 8.22
N ILE A 158 1.58 0.40 9.32
CA ILE A 158 0.81 0.64 10.54
C ILE A 158 1.04 2.07 11.03
N ARG A 159 2.30 2.47 11.24
CA ARG A 159 2.65 3.79 11.79
C ARG A 159 2.05 4.96 10.99
N ASP A 160 2.16 4.90 9.67
CA ASP A 160 1.90 6.06 8.82
C ASP A 160 0.50 6.05 8.18
N LEU A 161 -0.12 4.88 8.05
CA LEU A 161 -1.43 4.75 7.40
C LEU A 161 -2.58 4.38 8.36
N ALA A 162 -2.31 3.93 9.60
CA ALA A 162 -3.39 3.60 10.53
C ALA A 162 -4.15 4.82 11.05
N ASP A 163 -5.47 4.69 11.09
CA ASP A 163 -6.33 5.53 11.90
C ASP A 163 -6.34 5.00 13.35
N PRO A 164 -5.76 5.72 14.31
CA PRO A 164 -5.67 5.27 15.70
C PRO A 164 -7.03 5.15 16.39
N ASN A 165 -8.11 5.72 15.81
CA ASN A 165 -9.46 5.58 16.34
C ASN A 165 -10.16 4.30 15.89
N VAL A 166 -9.60 3.60 14.89
CA VAL A 166 -10.20 2.41 14.28
C VAL A 166 -9.32 1.17 14.46
N VAL A 167 -8.00 1.36 14.44
CA VAL A 167 -7.02 0.28 14.51
C VAL A 167 -6.23 0.38 15.80
N ASP A 168 -6.23 -0.67 16.62
CA ASP A 168 -5.29 -0.81 17.73
C ASP A 168 -3.89 -1.10 17.15
N GLU A 169 -3.07 -0.06 17.04
CA GLU A 169 -1.72 -0.18 16.50
C GLU A 169 -0.84 -1.14 17.32
N ALA A 170 -1.03 -1.21 18.63
CA ALA A 170 -0.22 -2.05 19.50
C ALA A 170 -0.56 -3.53 19.30
N GLU A 171 -1.85 -3.86 19.19
CA GLU A 171 -2.33 -5.20 18.86
C GLU A 171 -1.83 -5.63 17.48
N LEU A 172 -2.03 -4.79 16.45
CA LEU A 172 -1.60 -5.13 15.09
C LEU A 172 -0.08 -5.25 14.96
N LEU A 173 0.69 -4.43 15.69
CA LEU A 173 2.14 -4.58 15.77
C LEU A 173 2.54 -5.88 16.48
N ALA A 174 1.81 -6.30 17.52
CA ALA A 174 2.06 -7.57 18.20
C ALA A 174 1.76 -8.76 17.28
N GLU A 175 0.66 -8.72 16.51
CA GLU A 175 0.33 -9.72 15.49
C GLU A 175 1.44 -9.84 14.44
N VAL A 176 1.91 -8.70 13.91
CA VAL A 176 3.00 -8.66 12.93
C VAL A 176 4.32 -9.18 13.53
N LYS A 177 4.63 -8.86 14.79
CA LYS A 177 5.82 -9.38 15.46
C LYS A 177 5.75 -10.90 15.66
N ALA A 178 4.62 -11.41 16.16
CA ALA A 178 4.39 -12.84 16.34
C ALA A 178 4.42 -13.60 15.00
N SER A 179 4.10 -12.91 13.92
CA SER A 179 4.23 -13.38 12.55
C SER A 179 5.69 -13.42 12.05
N VAL A 180 6.60 -12.60 12.56
CA VAL A 180 7.98 -12.54 12.03
C VAL A 180 8.96 -13.38 12.86
N ALA A 181 8.59 -13.74 14.09
CA ALA A 181 9.34 -14.66 14.96
C ALA A 181 9.18 -16.12 14.51
#